data_AF-A0A8B5ZMK6-F1
#
_entry.id   AF-A0A8B5ZMK6-F1
#
_cell.length_a   1.000
_cell.length_b   1.000
_cell.length_c   1.000
_cell.angle_alpha   90.00
_cell.angle_beta   90.00
_cell.angle_gamma   90.00
#
_symmetry.space_group_name_H-M   'P 1'
#
loop_
_entity.id
_entity.type
_entity.pdbx_description
1 polymer ?
#
loop_
_entity_poly.entity_id
_entity_poly.type
_entity_poly.pdbx_seq_one_letter_code
_entity_poly.pdbx_strand_id
1 'polypeptide(L)'
;MNQKLEKSIRKLLDDASYLHYRWELYKQLFAYNSHRVDIINKTAPNIFVEFELLMIDYIVLEFSKLTDPAKSGKNKNLTLEFLVSEVSRIDGCEALSQKLRTILDEINRHASIFRKIRHKKVAHSDLVTLLGTANSLLPGILVEDVERLLSLVAEFMNEVESYFFDSETCYDEGMTSYSCDGRALVMYLQKALAYQQLEDDGLVEEMYWLKFGDIDS
;
A
#
# COMPACT_ATOMS: atom_id res chain seq x y z
N MET A 1 9.61 -9.10 27.88
CA MET A 1 9.75 -9.42 26.44
C MET A 1 11.23 -9.52 26.08
N ASN A 2 11.64 -10.44 25.19
CA ASN A 2 13.03 -10.52 24.76
C ASN A 2 13.33 -9.52 23.61
N GLN A 3 14.59 -9.10 23.47
CA GLN A 3 15.01 -8.08 22.49
C GLN A 3 14.69 -8.46 21.04
N LYS A 4 14.71 -9.76 20.72
CA LYS A 4 14.42 -10.25 19.38
C LYS A 4 12.95 -10.05 19.01
N LEU A 5 12.03 -10.37 19.91
CA LEU A 5 10.60 -10.21 19.71
C LEU A 5 10.24 -8.73 19.58
N GLU A 6 10.80 -7.86 20.43
CA GLU A 6 10.59 -6.42 20.32
C GLU A 6 10.98 -5.91 18.93
N LYS A 7 12.17 -6.28 18.45
CA LYS A 7 12.64 -5.90 17.10
C LYS A 7 11.72 -6.44 16.00
N SER A 8 11.20 -7.65 16.16
CA SER A 8 10.24 -8.24 15.24
C SER A 8 8.91 -7.48 15.21
N ILE A 9 8.39 -7.06 16.38
CA ILE A 9 7.17 -6.25 16.45
C ILE A 9 7.37 -4.91 15.75
N ARG A 10 8.45 -4.18 16.10
CA ARG A 10 8.75 -2.88 15.48
C ARG A 10 8.85 -2.96 13.96
N LYS A 11 9.53 -3.99 13.44
CA LYS A 11 9.65 -4.18 12.00
C LYS A 11 8.29 -4.44 11.31
N LEU A 12 7.39 -5.19 11.96
CA LEU A 12 6.04 -5.44 11.44
C LEU A 12 5.15 -4.20 11.56
N LEU A 13 5.32 -3.38 12.61
CA LEU A 13 4.66 -2.07 12.73
C LEU A 13 5.07 -1.15 11.58
N ASP A 14 6.37 -1.09 11.26
CA ASP A 14 6.88 -0.34 10.11
C ASP A 14 6.28 -0.87 8.80
N ASP A 15 6.26 -2.20 8.60
CA ASP A 15 5.71 -2.80 7.38
C ASP A 15 4.22 -2.52 7.21
N ALA A 16 3.43 -2.62 8.27
CA ALA A 16 2.01 -2.26 8.27
C ALA A 16 1.84 -0.77 7.95
N SER A 17 2.59 0.10 8.63
CA SER A 17 2.58 1.55 8.42
C SER A 17 2.87 1.94 6.98
N TYR A 18 3.94 1.38 6.41
CA TYR A 18 4.34 1.62 5.03
C TYR A 18 3.36 1.06 4.01
N LEU A 19 2.66 -0.03 4.33
CA LEU A 19 1.62 -0.58 3.48
C LEU A 19 0.39 0.34 3.43
N HIS A 20 -0.07 0.84 4.59
CA HIS A 20 -1.13 1.85 4.67
C HIS A 20 -0.76 3.14 3.94
N TYR A 21 0.46 3.67 4.15
CA TYR A 21 0.95 4.86 3.45
C TYR A 21 0.93 4.69 1.93
N ARG A 22 1.43 3.57 1.40
CA ARG A 22 1.44 3.33 -0.05
C ARG A 22 0.04 3.11 -0.60
N TRP A 23 -0.86 2.50 0.15
CA TRP A 23 -2.26 2.41 -0.24
C TRP A 23 -2.91 3.80 -0.33
N GLU A 24 -2.63 4.68 0.62
CA GLU A 24 -3.14 6.05 0.58
C GLU A 24 -2.60 6.80 -0.64
N LEU A 25 -1.31 6.68 -0.95
CA LEU A 25 -0.76 7.24 -2.20
C LEU A 25 -1.45 6.68 -3.45
N TYR A 26 -1.72 5.38 -3.50
CA TYR A 26 -2.45 4.76 -4.60
C TYR A 26 -3.83 5.38 -4.75
N LYS A 27 -4.59 5.49 -3.64
CA LYS A 27 -5.92 6.11 -3.65
C LYS A 27 -5.86 7.55 -4.13
N GLN A 28 -4.91 8.33 -3.64
CA GLN A 28 -4.77 9.73 -4.01
C GLN A 28 -4.56 9.96 -5.51
N LEU A 29 -3.85 9.04 -6.17
CA LEU A 29 -3.56 9.12 -7.60
C LEU A 29 -4.67 8.50 -8.45
N PHE A 30 -5.14 7.29 -8.09
CA PHE A 30 -5.90 6.44 -9.01
C PHE A 30 -7.34 6.14 -8.58
N ALA A 31 -7.65 6.18 -7.28
CA ALA A 31 -8.95 5.72 -6.76
C ALA A 31 -9.76 6.78 -6.00
N TYR A 32 -9.40 8.07 -6.11
CA TYR A 32 -10.11 9.14 -5.40
C TYR A 32 -11.33 9.65 -6.16
N ASN A 33 -11.15 10.09 -7.42
CA ASN A 33 -12.24 10.47 -8.33
C ASN A 33 -11.76 10.50 -9.79
N SER A 34 -12.71 10.49 -10.72
CA SER A 34 -12.43 10.51 -12.17
C SER A 34 -11.67 11.76 -12.63
N HIS A 35 -11.90 12.91 -11.99
CA HIS A 35 -11.22 14.15 -12.37
C HIS A 35 -9.70 14.09 -12.17
N ARG A 36 -9.21 13.42 -11.12
CA ARG A 36 -7.76 13.21 -10.92
C ARG A 36 -7.17 12.30 -11.98
N VAL A 37 -7.88 11.23 -12.31
CA VAL A 37 -7.49 10.30 -13.37
C VAL A 37 -7.43 11.02 -14.72
N ASP A 38 -8.38 11.92 -15.01
CA ASP A 38 -8.37 12.74 -16.23
C ASP A 38 -7.15 13.67 -16.31
N ILE A 39 -6.76 14.28 -15.18
CA ILE A 39 -5.54 15.13 -15.12
C ILE A 39 -4.30 14.29 -15.43
N ILE A 40 -4.18 13.13 -14.78
CA ILE A 40 -3.06 12.19 -14.98
C ILE A 40 -2.98 11.73 -16.43
N ASN A 41 -4.10 11.34 -17.02
CA ASN A 41 -4.17 10.85 -18.41
C ASN A 41 -3.80 11.92 -19.44
N LYS A 42 -4.01 13.20 -19.13
CA LYS A 42 -3.66 14.32 -20.00
C LYS A 42 -2.19 14.73 -19.95
N THR A 43 -1.47 14.35 -18.89
CA THR A 43 -0.08 14.81 -18.69
C THR A 43 0.95 13.74 -19.05
N ALA A 44 0.99 12.62 -18.31
CA ALA A 44 2.02 11.60 -18.46
C ALA A 44 1.44 10.18 -18.38
N PRO A 45 0.47 9.82 -19.24
CA PRO A 45 -0.31 8.59 -19.11
C PRO A 45 0.55 7.32 -19.03
N ASN A 46 1.60 7.21 -19.87
CA ASN A 46 2.46 6.02 -19.90
C ASN A 46 3.20 5.80 -18.58
N ILE A 47 3.68 6.87 -17.93
CA ILE A 47 4.39 6.76 -16.65
C ILE A 47 3.42 6.36 -15.55
N PHE A 48 2.23 6.95 -15.53
CA PHE A 48 1.24 6.66 -14.50
C PHE A 48 0.65 5.26 -14.60
N VAL A 49 0.48 4.71 -15.80
CA VAL A 49 0.08 3.30 -15.98
C VAL A 49 1.15 2.36 -15.40
N GLU A 50 2.42 2.55 -15.73
CA GLU A 50 3.50 1.73 -15.17
C GLU A 50 3.57 1.86 -13.63
N PHE A 51 3.42 3.08 -13.12
CA PHE A 51 3.42 3.32 -11.68
C PHE A 51 2.24 2.65 -10.98
N GLU A 52 1.04 2.71 -11.55
CA GLU A 52 -0.15 2.04 -11.03
C GLU A 52 0.08 0.53 -10.91
N LEU A 53 0.58 -0.09 -11.98
CA LEU A 53 0.87 -1.53 -12.01
C LEU A 53 1.90 -1.94 -10.96
N LEU A 54 2.97 -1.16 -10.81
CA LEU A 54 4.01 -1.40 -9.80
C LEU A 54 3.46 -1.29 -8.37
N MET A 55 2.59 -0.31 -8.09
CA MET A 55 1.97 -0.16 -6.77
C MET A 55 1.04 -1.34 -6.45
N ILE A 56 0.26 -1.79 -7.42
CA ILE A 56 -0.61 -2.94 -7.27
C ILE A 56 0.20 -4.22 -7.01
N ASP A 57 1.28 -4.45 -7.76
CA ASP A 57 2.19 -5.56 -7.54
C ASP A 57 2.80 -5.54 -6.15
N TYR A 58 3.20 -4.35 -5.70
CA TYR A 58 3.71 -4.14 -4.36
C TYR A 58 2.69 -4.54 -3.28
N ILE A 59 1.44 -4.06 -3.38
CA ILE A 59 0.36 -4.35 -2.43
C ILE A 59 0.10 -5.86 -2.35
N VAL A 60 -0.02 -6.52 -3.50
CA VAL A 60 -0.22 -7.99 -3.58
C VAL A 60 0.93 -8.74 -2.91
N LEU A 61 2.16 -8.31 -3.18
CA LEU A 61 3.35 -8.95 -2.65
C LEU A 61 3.45 -8.78 -1.12
N GLU A 62 3.22 -7.58 -0.59
CA GLU A 62 3.32 -7.31 0.84
C GLU A 62 2.25 -8.04 1.65
N PHE A 63 0.98 -8.03 1.23
CA PHE A 63 -0.04 -8.85 1.89
C PHE A 63 0.31 -10.34 1.87
N SER A 64 0.85 -10.82 0.75
CA SER A 64 1.28 -12.21 0.66
C SER A 64 2.42 -12.51 1.63
N LYS A 65 3.42 -11.63 1.76
CA LYS A 65 4.53 -11.79 2.72
C LYS A 65 4.07 -11.75 4.17
N LEU A 66 3.25 -10.77 4.55
CA LEU A 66 2.73 -10.61 5.92
C LEU A 66 1.91 -11.82 6.37
N THR A 67 1.24 -12.48 5.43
CA THR A 67 0.34 -13.61 5.69
C THR A 67 0.91 -14.97 5.29
N ASP A 68 2.14 -15.03 4.78
CA ASP A 68 2.80 -16.31 4.51
C ASP A 68 3.02 -17.09 5.82
N PRO A 69 3.19 -18.42 5.75
CA PRO A 69 3.48 -19.21 6.93
C PRO A 69 4.75 -18.72 7.64
N ALA A 70 4.80 -18.85 8.96
CA ALA A 70 5.94 -18.46 9.79
C ALA A 70 7.25 -19.19 9.43
N LYS A 71 7.16 -20.29 8.68
CA LYS A 71 8.30 -21.04 8.15
C LYS A 71 8.04 -21.49 6.71
N SER A 72 9.07 -21.40 5.88
CA SER A 72 9.10 -22.02 4.56
C SER A 72 10.38 -22.82 4.39
N GLY A 73 10.25 -24.14 4.28
CA GLY A 73 11.38 -25.07 4.32
C GLY A 73 12.19 -24.92 5.61
N LYS A 74 13.46 -24.51 5.49
CA LYS A 74 14.38 -24.29 6.62
C LYS A 74 14.35 -22.85 7.16
N ASN A 75 13.74 -21.92 6.44
CA ASN A 75 13.78 -20.49 6.76
C ASN A 75 12.60 -20.10 7.66
N LYS A 76 12.85 -19.18 8.60
CA LYS A 76 11.80 -18.51 9.38
C LYS A 76 11.42 -17.22 8.68
N ASN A 77 10.13 -16.96 8.53
CA ASN A 77 9.60 -15.75 7.94
C ASN A 77 9.13 -14.81 9.06
N LEU A 78 9.38 -13.52 8.89
CA LEU A 78 8.81 -12.50 9.77
C LEU A 78 7.40 -12.19 9.30
N THR A 79 6.41 -12.87 9.86
CA THR A 79 5.00 -12.79 9.47
C THR A 79 4.10 -12.60 10.69
N LEU A 80 2.83 -12.33 10.48
CA LEU A 80 1.86 -12.24 11.57
C LEU A 80 1.72 -13.58 12.31
N GLU A 81 1.80 -14.71 11.60
CA GLU A 81 1.81 -16.04 12.22
C GLU A 81 3.04 -16.26 13.09
N PHE A 82 4.22 -15.79 12.65
CA PHE A 82 5.43 -15.84 13.46
C PHE A 82 5.20 -15.10 14.78
N LEU A 83 4.58 -13.92 14.73
CA LEU A 83 4.31 -13.13 15.92
C LEU A 83 3.37 -13.86 16.89
N VAL A 84 2.24 -14.39 16.42
CA VAL A 84 1.33 -15.19 17.26
C VAL A 84 2.07 -16.34 17.93
N SER A 85 2.97 -17.01 17.20
CA SER A 85 3.74 -18.15 17.70
C SER A 85 4.80 -17.79 18.76
N GLU A 86 5.31 -16.56 18.75
CA GLU A 86 6.26 -16.09 19.75
C GLU A 86 5.52 -15.52 20.98
N VAL A 87 4.40 -14.83 20.78
CA VAL A 87 3.53 -14.33 21.87
C VAL A 87 2.96 -15.49 22.68
N SER A 88 2.55 -16.58 22.05
CA SER A 88 2.00 -17.77 22.73
C SER A 88 3.00 -18.50 23.64
N ARG A 89 4.29 -18.20 23.53
CA ARG A 89 5.36 -18.77 24.38
C ARG A 89 5.68 -17.92 25.60
N ILE A 90 5.01 -16.78 25.77
CA ILE A 90 5.20 -15.88 26.90
C ILE A 90 4.14 -16.21 27.95
N ASP A 91 4.58 -16.54 29.15
CA ASP A 91 3.68 -16.79 30.29
C ASP A 91 2.80 -15.56 30.55
N GLY A 92 1.48 -15.77 30.68
CA GLY A 92 0.51 -14.70 30.93
C GLY A 92 -0.03 -14.00 29.68
N CYS A 93 0.41 -14.39 28.47
CA CYS A 93 -0.06 -13.83 27.21
C CYS A 93 -1.12 -14.71 26.51
N GLU A 94 -1.77 -15.65 27.20
CA GLU A 94 -2.69 -16.62 26.60
C GLU A 94 -3.92 -15.95 25.98
N ALA A 95 -4.49 -14.97 26.69
CA ALA A 95 -5.65 -14.21 26.20
C ALA A 95 -5.30 -13.38 24.95
N LEU A 96 -4.14 -12.69 24.97
CA LEU A 96 -3.65 -11.94 23.81
C LEU A 96 -3.39 -12.89 22.63
N SER A 97 -2.70 -14.00 22.85
CA SER A 97 -2.40 -14.97 21.80
C SER A 97 -3.66 -15.51 21.14
N GLN A 98 -4.70 -15.82 21.93
CA GLN A 98 -5.98 -16.28 21.41
C GLN A 98 -6.69 -15.19 20.58
N LYS A 99 -6.67 -13.94 21.05
CA LYS A 99 -7.24 -12.80 20.31
C LYS A 99 -6.52 -12.57 18.98
N LEU A 100 -5.19 -12.53 18.99
CA LEU A 100 -4.36 -12.39 17.78
C LEU A 100 -4.59 -13.56 16.82
N ARG A 101 -4.78 -14.78 17.33
CA ARG A 101 -5.09 -15.94 16.48
C ARG A 101 -6.42 -15.78 15.74
N THR A 102 -7.46 -15.30 16.43
CA THR A 102 -8.77 -15.03 15.81
C THR A 102 -8.67 -13.99 14.70
N ILE A 103 -7.97 -12.87 14.94
CA ILE A 103 -7.76 -11.84 13.92
C ILE A 103 -6.92 -12.39 12.75
N LEU A 104 -5.87 -13.16 13.04
CA LEU A 104 -5.03 -13.79 12.01
C LEU A 104 -5.82 -14.78 11.12
N ASP A 105 -6.77 -15.52 11.68
CA ASP A 105 -7.63 -16.42 10.90
C ASP A 105 -8.57 -15.65 9.97
N GLU A 106 -9.01 -14.44 10.35
CA GLU A 106 -9.72 -13.51 9.45
C GLU A 106 -8.81 -12.96 8.36
N ILE A 107 -7.64 -12.44 8.74
CA ILE A 107 -6.61 -11.96 7.81
C ILE A 107 -6.31 -13.03 6.76
N ASN A 108 -6.10 -14.29 7.16
CA ASN A 108 -5.77 -15.37 6.25
C ASN A 108 -6.89 -15.70 5.26
N ARG A 109 -8.16 -15.58 5.66
CA ARG A 109 -9.31 -15.78 4.78
C ARG A 109 -9.32 -14.72 3.68
N HIS A 110 -9.18 -13.45 4.04
CA HIS A 110 -9.15 -12.32 3.10
C HIS A 110 -7.88 -12.31 2.24
N ALA A 111 -6.72 -12.61 2.81
CA ALA A 111 -5.43 -12.63 2.10
C ALA A 111 -5.29 -13.77 1.07
N SER A 112 -6.20 -14.75 1.08
CA SER A 112 -6.14 -15.90 0.18
C SER A 112 -6.16 -15.51 -1.30
N ILE A 113 -6.86 -14.43 -1.66
CA ILE A 113 -6.93 -13.95 -3.04
C ILE A 113 -5.61 -13.34 -3.52
N PHE A 114 -4.94 -12.57 -2.66
CA PHE A 114 -3.63 -11.96 -2.95
C PHE A 114 -2.57 -13.03 -3.17
N ARG A 115 -2.53 -14.07 -2.32
CA ARG A 115 -1.62 -15.22 -2.50
C ARG A 115 -1.88 -15.95 -3.82
N LYS A 116 -3.15 -16.20 -4.18
CA LYS A 116 -3.51 -16.81 -5.46
C LYS A 116 -3.03 -15.97 -6.65
N ILE A 117 -3.18 -14.66 -6.58
CA ILE A 117 -2.74 -13.74 -7.64
C ILE A 117 -1.21 -13.73 -7.73
N ARG A 118 -0.49 -13.68 -6.61
CA ARG A 118 0.98 -13.83 -6.60
C ARG A 118 1.40 -15.13 -7.28
N HIS A 119 0.80 -16.26 -6.91
CA HIS A 119 1.12 -17.56 -7.51
C HIS A 119 0.85 -17.58 -9.01
N LYS A 120 -0.26 -16.99 -9.47
CA LYS A 120 -0.57 -16.88 -10.90
C LYS A 120 0.43 -15.99 -11.64
N LYS A 121 0.77 -14.81 -11.11
CA LYS A 121 1.77 -13.90 -11.71
C LYS A 121 3.15 -14.54 -11.80
N VAL A 122 3.55 -15.36 -10.82
CA VAL A 122 4.83 -16.08 -10.82
C VAL A 122 4.81 -17.30 -11.74
N ALA A 123 3.70 -18.03 -11.81
CA ALA A 123 3.58 -19.26 -12.61
C ALA A 123 3.29 -18.99 -14.09
N HIS A 124 2.67 -17.86 -14.40
CA HIS A 124 2.31 -17.42 -15.73
C HIS A 124 2.75 -15.97 -15.93
N SER A 125 3.95 -15.76 -16.46
CA SER A 125 4.31 -14.53 -17.18
C SER A 125 3.52 -14.33 -18.47
N ASP A 126 2.42 -15.07 -18.66
CA ASP A 126 1.49 -14.99 -19.78
C ASP A 126 0.06 -14.90 -19.22
N LEU A 127 -0.49 -13.70 -19.18
CA LEU A 127 -1.48 -13.30 -20.18
C LEU A 127 -1.94 -11.87 -19.90
N VAL A 128 -1.74 -11.03 -20.90
CA VAL A 128 -2.43 -9.76 -21.12
C VAL A 128 -3.92 -9.90 -20.75
N THR A 129 -4.35 -9.21 -19.71
CA THR A 129 -5.70 -8.64 -19.63
C THR A 129 -5.72 -7.51 -18.60
N LEU A 130 -4.93 -6.45 -18.86
CA LEU A 130 -4.96 -5.20 -18.11
C LEU A 130 -5.98 -4.24 -18.69
N LEU A 131 -7.25 -4.66 -18.71
CA LEU A 131 -8.37 -3.75 -18.85
C LEU A 131 -9.33 -4.07 -17.71
N GLY A 132 -9.07 -3.43 -16.56
CA GLY A 132 -9.96 -3.42 -15.42
C GLY A 132 -11.20 -2.57 -15.72
N THR A 133 -12.35 -3.00 -15.22
CA THR A 133 -13.53 -2.15 -15.05
C THR A 133 -13.26 -1.10 -13.98
N ALA A 134 -14.01 0.01 -13.97
CA ALA A 134 -13.79 1.19 -13.11
C ALA A 134 -13.65 0.93 -11.58
N ASN A 135 -13.95 -0.29 -11.09
CA ASN A 135 -13.91 -0.67 -9.68
C ASN A 135 -12.94 -1.84 -9.35
N SER A 136 -12.10 -2.30 -10.29
CA SER A 136 -11.19 -3.44 -10.07
C SER A 136 -9.73 -3.04 -10.21
N LEU A 137 -8.93 -3.25 -9.14
CA LEU A 137 -7.48 -3.02 -9.13
C LEU A 137 -6.75 -4.02 -10.05
N LEU A 138 -7.18 -5.29 -9.98
CA LEU A 138 -6.78 -6.39 -10.85
C LEU A 138 -8.01 -7.25 -11.11
N PRO A 139 -7.97 -8.17 -12.10
CA PRO A 139 -8.98 -9.21 -12.22
C PRO A 139 -9.16 -9.96 -10.89
N GLY A 140 -10.23 -9.62 -10.16
CA GLY A 140 -10.63 -10.23 -8.90
C GLY A 140 -10.24 -9.52 -7.61
N ILE A 141 -9.47 -8.41 -7.60
CA ILE A 141 -9.27 -7.61 -6.37
C ILE A 141 -10.01 -6.29 -6.50
N LEU A 142 -10.89 -6.02 -5.55
CA LEU A 142 -11.57 -4.74 -5.39
C LEU A 142 -10.84 -3.84 -4.39
N VAL A 143 -11.12 -2.54 -4.43
CA VAL A 143 -10.59 -1.55 -3.46
C VAL A 143 -10.96 -1.96 -2.04
N GLU A 144 -12.19 -2.44 -1.85
CA GLU A 144 -12.74 -2.86 -0.57
C GLU A 144 -12.02 -4.09 0.01
N ASP A 145 -11.49 -4.97 -0.84
CA ASP A 145 -10.69 -6.13 -0.40
C ASP A 145 -9.38 -5.68 0.24
N VAL A 146 -8.75 -4.65 -0.34
CA VAL A 146 -7.52 -4.05 0.21
C VAL A 146 -7.82 -3.33 1.51
N GLU A 147 -8.84 -2.47 1.53
CA GLU A 147 -9.19 -1.70 2.73
C GLU A 147 -9.59 -2.60 3.91
N ARG A 148 -10.35 -3.68 3.65
CA ARG A 148 -10.69 -4.66 4.69
C ARG A 148 -9.45 -5.33 5.26
N LEU A 149 -8.51 -5.73 4.40
CA LEU A 149 -7.29 -6.41 4.85
C LEU A 149 -6.35 -5.47 5.61
N LEU A 150 -6.25 -4.21 5.17
CA LEU A 150 -5.53 -3.16 5.91
C LEU A 150 -6.12 -2.95 7.30
N SER A 151 -7.43 -2.78 7.40
CA SER A 151 -8.12 -2.61 8.69
C SER A 151 -7.85 -3.77 9.65
N LEU A 152 -7.87 -5.01 9.16
CA LEU A 152 -7.54 -6.18 9.97
C LEU A 152 -6.07 -6.21 10.41
N VAL A 153 -5.14 -5.81 9.54
CA VAL A 153 -3.72 -5.73 9.88
C VAL A 153 -3.48 -4.64 10.93
N ALA A 154 -4.12 -3.48 10.78
CA ALA A 154 -4.08 -2.40 11.77
C ALA A 154 -4.61 -2.86 13.14
N GLU A 155 -5.77 -3.52 13.16
CA GLU A 155 -6.34 -4.10 14.38
C GLU A 155 -5.35 -5.09 15.02
N PHE A 156 -4.83 -6.05 14.25
CA PHE A 156 -3.86 -7.02 14.75
C PHE A 156 -2.64 -6.34 15.37
N MET A 157 -2.08 -5.33 14.70
CA MET A 157 -0.87 -4.66 15.16
C MET A 157 -1.12 -3.76 16.36
N ASN A 158 -2.26 -3.08 16.44
CA ASN A 158 -2.63 -2.27 17.61
C ASN A 158 -2.87 -3.14 18.85
N GLU A 159 -3.42 -4.35 18.72
CA GLU A 159 -3.53 -5.29 19.84
C GLU A 159 -2.16 -5.69 20.41
N VAL A 160 -1.17 -5.88 19.55
CA VAL A 160 0.20 -6.17 19.95
C VAL A 160 0.83 -4.93 20.60
N GLU A 161 0.68 -3.77 19.97
CA GLU A 161 1.32 -2.53 20.39
C GLU A 161 0.78 -2.09 21.76
N SER A 162 -0.54 -2.09 21.92
CA SER A 162 -1.24 -1.74 23.15
C SER A 162 -0.75 -2.60 24.32
N TYR A 163 -0.59 -3.91 24.09
CA TYR A 163 -0.15 -4.82 25.14
C TYR A 163 1.34 -4.66 25.51
N PHE A 164 2.23 -4.48 24.53
CA PHE A 164 3.68 -4.50 24.79
C PHE A 164 4.29 -3.12 25.01
N PHE A 165 3.64 -2.05 24.55
CA PHE A 165 4.18 -0.69 24.55
C PHE A 165 3.24 0.37 25.12
N ASP A 166 2.00 0.01 25.48
CA ASP A 166 0.99 0.97 25.97
C ASP A 166 0.76 2.12 24.97
N SER A 167 0.80 1.78 23.68
CA SER A 167 0.61 2.69 22.55
C SER A 167 -0.17 2.02 21.43
N GLU A 168 -0.75 2.85 20.57
CA GLU A 168 -1.41 2.41 19.34
C GLU A 168 -1.00 3.33 18.19
N THR A 169 -0.98 2.77 16.99
CA THR A 169 -0.69 3.49 15.76
C THR A 169 -2.00 3.88 15.09
N CYS A 170 -2.15 5.18 14.78
CA CYS A 170 -3.23 5.64 13.93
C CYS A 170 -2.87 5.39 12.47
N TYR A 171 -3.47 4.36 11.87
CA TYR A 171 -3.21 3.99 10.48
C TYR A 171 -4.08 4.74 9.45
N ASP A 172 -5.17 5.37 9.90
CA ASP A 172 -6.17 6.01 9.04
C ASP A 172 -5.90 7.51 8.81
N GLU A 173 -5.21 8.18 9.73
CA GLU A 173 -4.82 9.59 9.60
C GLU A 173 -3.40 9.67 9.04
N GLY A 174 -3.34 9.84 7.71
CA GLY A 174 -2.13 9.63 6.90
C GLY A 174 -0.84 10.27 7.43
N MET A 175 0.26 9.52 7.32
CA MET A 175 1.64 9.97 7.50
C MET A 175 2.12 10.97 6.44
N THR A 176 1.20 11.63 5.72
CA THR A 176 1.53 12.43 4.54
C THR A 176 1.42 13.91 4.88
N SER A 177 2.51 14.66 4.63
CA SER A 177 2.40 16.11 4.59
C SER A 177 1.61 16.49 3.34
N TYR A 178 0.59 17.33 3.50
CA TYR A 178 -0.29 17.82 2.41
C TYR A 178 0.45 18.49 1.24
N SER A 179 1.75 18.79 1.39
CA SER A 179 2.56 19.48 0.39
C SER A 179 3.40 18.55 -0.51
N CYS A 180 3.51 17.26 -0.23
CA CYS A 180 4.42 16.35 -0.93
C CYS A 180 3.86 14.95 -1.23
N ASP A 181 2.54 14.78 -1.17
CA ASP A 181 1.85 13.51 -1.42
C ASP A 181 1.29 13.39 -2.85
N GLY A 182 0.53 12.32 -3.11
CA GLY A 182 -0.09 12.10 -4.42
C GLY A 182 -1.07 13.21 -4.80
N ARG A 183 -1.76 13.80 -3.82
CA ARG A 183 -2.63 14.97 -4.06
C ARG A 183 -1.81 16.18 -4.51
N ALA A 184 -0.69 16.46 -3.85
CA ALA A 184 0.19 17.56 -4.25
C ALA A 184 0.71 17.38 -5.68
N LEU A 185 1.10 16.16 -6.07
CA LEU A 185 1.50 15.83 -7.43
C LEU A 185 0.39 16.15 -8.44
N VAL A 186 -0.84 15.68 -8.20
CA VAL A 186 -1.98 15.96 -9.09
C VAL A 186 -2.27 17.47 -9.19
N MET A 187 -2.13 18.21 -8.09
CA MET A 187 -2.26 19.68 -8.12
C MET A 187 -1.21 20.34 -9.00
N TYR A 188 0.06 19.88 -8.98
CA TYR A 188 1.09 20.40 -9.86
C TYR A 188 0.84 20.08 -11.32
N LEU A 189 0.37 18.87 -11.63
CA LEU A 189 -0.05 18.48 -12.99
C LEU A 189 -1.21 19.35 -13.48
N GLN A 190 -2.19 19.62 -12.62
CA GLN A 190 -3.30 20.50 -12.97
C GLN A 190 -2.84 21.94 -13.25
N LYS A 191 -1.88 22.44 -12.46
CA LYS A 191 -1.25 23.75 -12.72
C LYS A 191 -0.49 23.76 -14.05
N ALA A 192 0.19 22.67 -14.40
CA ALA A 192 0.88 22.55 -15.69
C ALA A 192 -0.09 22.61 -16.87
N LEU A 193 -1.24 21.90 -16.79
CA LEU A 193 -2.29 21.98 -17.81
C LEU A 193 -2.87 23.40 -17.94
N ALA A 194 -3.08 24.09 -16.81
CA ALA A 194 -3.53 25.48 -16.83
C ALA A 194 -2.49 26.41 -17.45
N TYR A 195 -1.21 26.20 -17.17
CA TYR A 195 -0.11 26.96 -17.76
C TYR A 195 -0.03 26.75 -19.28
N GLN A 196 -0.18 25.51 -19.75
CA GLN A 196 -0.24 25.20 -21.19
C GLN A 196 -1.40 25.93 -21.88
N GLN A 197 -2.58 25.97 -21.26
CA GLN A 197 -3.72 26.74 -21.80
C GLN A 197 -3.40 28.24 -21.89
N LEU A 198 -2.71 28.81 -20.90
CA LEU A 198 -2.30 30.23 -20.94
C LEU A 198 -1.29 30.50 -22.06
N GLU A 199 -0.37 29.57 -22.33
CA GLU A 199 0.56 29.64 -23.48
C GLU A 199 -0.21 29.59 -24.80
N ASP A 200 -1.12 28.62 -24.95
CA ASP A 200 -1.96 28.46 -26.15
C ASP A 200 -2.84 29.69 -26.43
N ASP A 201 -3.33 30.35 -25.37
CA ASP A 201 -4.12 31.58 -25.45
C ASP A 201 -3.26 32.85 -25.67
N GLY A 202 -1.93 32.72 -25.66
CA GLY A 202 -0.98 33.85 -25.81
C GLY A 202 -0.98 34.80 -24.61
N LEU A 203 -1.39 34.34 -23.43
CA LEU A 203 -1.46 35.13 -22.20
C LEU A 203 -0.15 35.13 -21.39
N VAL A 204 0.77 34.24 -21.73
CA VAL A 204 2.12 34.17 -21.17
C VAL A 204 3.16 33.98 -22.28
N GLU A 205 4.43 34.25 -21.97
CA GLU A 205 5.54 34.01 -22.90
C GLU A 205 5.72 32.50 -23.16
N GLU A 206 5.82 32.12 -24.43
CA GLU A 206 6.01 30.73 -24.85
C GLU A 206 7.32 30.17 -24.30
N MET A 207 7.28 28.94 -23.78
CA MET A 207 8.43 28.26 -23.19
C MET A 207 9.08 29.02 -22.01
N TYR A 208 8.34 29.90 -21.33
CA TYR A 208 8.87 30.65 -20.18
C TYR A 208 9.41 29.75 -19.06
N TRP A 209 8.90 28.52 -18.96
CA TRP A 209 9.40 27.50 -18.02
C TRP A 209 10.88 27.13 -18.24
N LEU A 210 11.46 27.33 -19.43
CA LEU A 210 12.89 27.09 -19.69
C LEU A 210 13.82 28.00 -18.88
N LYS A 211 13.31 29.10 -18.32
CA LYS A 211 14.09 29.96 -17.40
C LYS A 211 14.57 29.20 -16.15
N PHE A 212 13.95 28.07 -15.82
CA PHE A 212 14.30 27.24 -14.69
C PHE A 212 15.42 26.23 -14.99
N GLY A 213 15.94 26.23 -16.22
CA GLY A 213 16.96 25.31 -16.70
C GLY A 213 16.42 24.37 -17.76
N ASP A 214 17.33 23.82 -18.56
CA ASP A 214 17.05 22.71 -19.45
C ASP A 214 16.95 21.43 -18.61
N ILE A 215 15.93 20.62 -18.86
CA ILE A 215 15.69 19.38 -18.12
C ILE A 215 16.70 18.28 -18.51
N ASP A 216 17.35 18.41 -19.67
CA ASP A 216 18.30 17.45 -20.22
C ASP A 216 19.77 17.94 -20.16
N SER A 217 20.03 19.10 -19.55
CA SER A 217 21.39 19.65 -19.34
C SER A 217 22.07 19.11 -18.09
#